data_AF-A0A7W6NQP1-F1
#
_entry.id   AF-A0A7W6NQP1-F1
#
_cell.length_a   1.000
_cell.length_b   1.000
_cell.length_c   1.000
_cell.angle_alpha   90.00
_cell.angle_beta   90.00
_cell.angle_gamma   90.00
#
_symmetry.space_group_name_H-M   'P 1'
#
loop_
_entity.id
_entity.type
_entity.pdbx_description
1 polymer ?
#
loop_
_entity_poly.entity_id
_entity_poly.type
_entity_poly.pdbx_seq_one_letter_code
_entity_poly.pdbx_strand_id
1 'polypeptide(L)'
;MIDINIVPPAAAASPGFWSPQVIAAFITGFIALITASVVSAITFRQWKTANDKLLMDLFDRRFENFRTIMGAIASRHDDVMRNQRLGVLMGKLPKEPMESFYRAVAVSHFLFGPEVKAALEGVERALVVLDGLKGDPPNTEEDPAGDAREALDAAVLDYIEAVEPYMMVGHIAAKGRAKP
;
A
#
# COMPACT_ATOMS: atom_id res chain seq x y z
N MET A 1 21.97 66.94 -70.06
CA MET A 1 21.63 65.61 -70.62
C MET A 1 21.89 64.61 -69.50
N ILE A 2 20.84 64.09 -68.87
CA ILE A 2 20.94 63.19 -67.71
C ILE A 2 20.49 61.82 -68.22
N ASP A 3 21.43 60.89 -68.37
CA ASP A 3 21.13 59.50 -68.72
C ASP A 3 20.63 58.77 -67.48
N ILE A 4 19.32 58.50 -67.46
CA ILE A 4 18.69 57.67 -66.44
C ILE A 4 18.97 56.21 -66.84
N ASN A 5 20.00 55.63 -66.24
CA ASN A 5 20.33 54.21 -66.41
C ASN A 5 19.31 53.37 -65.63
N ILE A 6 18.24 52.94 -66.31
CA ILE A 6 17.22 52.05 -65.76
C ILE A 6 17.83 50.64 -65.74
N VAL A 7 18.49 50.29 -64.64
CA VAL A 7 18.91 48.91 -64.38
C VAL A 7 17.62 48.07 -64.24
N PRO A 8 17.41 47.04 -65.09
CA PRO A 8 16.23 46.20 -64.96
C PRO A 8 16.26 45.51 -63.59
N PRO A 9 15.13 45.44 -62.86
CA PRO A 9 15.08 44.73 -61.60
C PRO A 9 15.44 43.27 -61.87
N ALA A 10 16.52 42.79 -61.23
CA ALA A 10 16.89 41.39 -61.28
C ALA A 10 15.65 40.58 -60.87
N ALA A 11 15.16 39.74 -61.78
CA ALA A 11 14.01 38.89 -61.54
C ALA A 11 14.31 38.04 -60.30
N ALA A 12 13.73 38.40 -59.16
CA ALA A 12 13.83 37.63 -57.95
C ALA A 12 13.16 36.28 -58.24
N ALA A 13 13.98 35.26 -58.52
CA ALA A 13 13.51 33.91 -58.71
C ALA A 13 12.72 33.53 -57.45
N SER A 14 11.40 33.44 -57.59
CA SER A 14 10.51 33.06 -56.50
C SER A 14 11.05 31.74 -55.93
N PRO A 15 11.37 31.65 -54.62
CA PRO A 15 11.86 30.42 -54.05
C PRO A 15 10.80 29.35 -54.30
N GLY A 16 11.14 28.38 -55.14
CA GLY A 16 10.23 27.31 -55.49
C GLY A 16 9.77 26.59 -54.22
N PHE A 17 8.58 26.01 -54.26
CA PHE A 17 8.02 25.21 -53.17
C PHE A 17 8.99 24.13 -52.63
N TRP A 18 9.93 23.68 -53.47
CA TRP A 18 11.01 22.76 -53.14
C TRP A 18 12.33 23.43 -52.72
N SER A 19 12.28 24.67 -52.22
CA SER A 19 13.49 25.30 -51.70
C SER A 19 14.03 24.45 -50.54
N PRO A 20 15.36 24.31 -50.40
CA PRO A 20 15.97 23.51 -49.33
C PRO A 20 15.48 23.89 -47.93
N GLN A 21 15.07 25.15 -47.74
CA GLN A 21 14.52 25.68 -46.49
C GLN A 21 13.15 25.07 -46.15
N VAL A 22 12.27 24.89 -47.15
CA VAL A 22 10.95 24.28 -46.95
C VAL A 22 11.08 22.79 -46.61
N ILE A 23 11.94 22.07 -47.33
CA ILE A 23 12.22 20.65 -47.06
C ILE A 23 12.79 20.46 -45.65
N ALA A 24 13.74 21.31 -45.24
CA ALA A 24 14.31 21.28 -43.89
C ALA A 24 13.24 21.52 -42.82
N ALA A 25 12.34 22.50 -43.01
CA ALA A 25 11.27 22.78 -42.07
C ALA A 25 10.31 21.59 -41.88
N PHE A 26 9.94 20.90 -42.97
CA PHE A 26 9.13 19.68 -42.89
C PHE A 26 9.84 18.54 -42.16
N ILE A 27 11.12 18.31 -42.44
CA ILE A 27 11.92 17.27 -41.76
C ILE A 27 12.00 17.58 -40.25
N THR A 28 12.32 18.82 -39.88
CA THR A 28 12.39 19.23 -38.47
C THR A 28 11.04 19.08 -37.76
N GLY A 29 9.94 19.51 -38.40
CA GLY A 29 8.59 19.34 -37.85
C GLY A 29 8.21 17.87 -37.66
N PHE A 30 8.56 17.02 -38.62
CA PHE A 30 8.30 15.58 -38.54
C PHE A 30 9.13 14.90 -37.43
N ILE A 31 10.42 15.24 -37.32
CA ILE A 31 11.28 14.76 -36.23
C ILE A 31 10.70 15.21 -34.88
N ALA A 32 10.33 16.48 -34.74
CA ALA A 32 9.75 17.00 -33.50
C ALA A 32 8.47 16.25 -33.10
N LEU A 33 7.60 15.92 -34.06
CA LEU A 33 6.38 15.15 -33.82
C LEU A 33 6.68 13.72 -33.36
N ILE A 34 7.64 13.04 -34.01
CA ILE A 34 8.08 11.70 -33.59
C ILE A 34 8.67 11.76 -32.18
N THR A 35 9.58 12.69 -31.92
CA THR A 35 10.20 12.85 -30.61
C THR A 35 9.17 13.12 -29.53
N ALA A 36 8.22 14.04 -29.77
CA ALA A 36 7.13 14.33 -28.83
C ALA A 36 6.28 13.08 -28.55
N SER A 37 6.00 12.28 -29.57
CA SER A 37 5.22 11.04 -29.43
C SER A 37 5.96 9.98 -28.60
N VAL A 38 7.26 9.80 -28.87
CA VAL A 38 8.11 8.86 -28.13
C VAL A 38 8.28 9.30 -26.68
N VAL A 39 8.55 10.58 -26.43
CA VAL A 39 8.66 11.12 -25.07
C VAL A 39 7.37 10.92 -24.30
N SER A 40 6.21 11.23 -24.91
CA SER A 40 4.90 11.03 -24.28
C SER A 40 4.67 9.56 -23.91
N ALA A 41 5.03 8.63 -24.79
CA ALA A 41 4.92 7.19 -24.53
C ALA A 41 5.83 6.73 -23.39
N ILE A 42 7.06 7.24 -23.32
CA ILE A 42 8.00 6.93 -22.23
C ILE A 42 7.48 7.49 -20.91
N THR A 43 7.05 8.75 -20.88
CA THR A 43 6.49 9.38 -19.68
C THR A 43 5.27 8.62 -19.17
N PHE A 44 4.37 8.18 -20.06
CA PHE A 44 3.22 7.36 -19.67
C PHE A 44 3.63 6.03 -19.04
N ARG A 45 4.63 5.35 -19.61
CA ARG A 45 5.19 4.11 -19.03
C ARG A 45 5.83 4.37 -17.67
N GLN A 46 6.61 5.44 -17.53
CA GLN A 46 7.23 5.82 -16.26
C GLN A 46 6.18 6.13 -15.18
N TRP A 47 5.13 6.86 -15.54
CA TRP A 47 4.02 7.14 -14.63
C TRP A 47 3.33 5.85 -14.17
N LYS A 48 3.04 4.93 -15.11
CA LYS A 48 2.48 3.62 -14.77
C LYS A 48 3.38 2.82 -13.83
N THR A 49 4.69 2.74 -14.12
CA THR A 49 5.65 2.04 -13.25
C THR A 49 5.76 2.69 -11.87
N ALA A 50 5.73 4.02 -11.78
CA ALA A 50 5.74 4.72 -10.50
C ALA A 50 4.48 4.40 -9.68
N ASN A 51 3.31 4.39 -10.33
CA ASN A 51 2.07 4.01 -9.69
C ASN A 51 2.10 2.56 -9.20
N ASP A 52 2.52 1.61 -10.04
CA ASP A 52 2.63 0.19 -9.67
C ASP A 52 3.58 -0.02 -8.47
N LYS A 53 4.70 0.72 -8.42
CA LYS A 53 5.62 0.71 -7.27
C LYS A 53 4.99 1.24 -5.99
N LEU A 54 4.23 2.33 -6.06
CA LEU A 54 3.54 2.88 -4.88
C LEU A 54 2.51 1.89 -4.33
N LEU A 55 1.80 1.18 -5.21
CA LEU A 55 0.84 0.16 -4.79
C LEU A 55 1.54 -1.02 -4.11
N MET A 56 2.70 -1.44 -4.63
CA MET A 56 3.49 -2.51 -4.03
C MET A 56 4.08 -2.12 -2.67
N ASP A 57 4.60 -0.88 -2.53
CA ASP A 57 5.09 -0.37 -1.23
C ASP A 57 3.96 -0.32 -0.18
N LEU A 58 2.76 0.09 -0.59
CA LEU A 58 1.60 0.10 0.30
C LEU A 58 1.21 -1.32 0.74
N PHE A 59 1.23 -2.28 -0.20
CA PHE A 59 0.97 -3.68 0.12
C PHE A 59 2.01 -4.25 1.09
N ASP A 60 3.29 -4.02 0.84
CA ASP A 60 4.38 -4.51 1.70
C ASP A 60 4.25 -3.95 3.13
N ARG A 61 3.93 -2.66 3.27
CA ARG A 61 3.67 -2.04 4.60
C ARG A 61 2.47 -2.66 5.31
N ARG A 62 1.37 -2.94 4.59
CA ARG A 62 0.19 -3.60 5.16
C ARG A 62 0.50 -5.03 5.60
N PHE A 63 1.22 -5.77 4.76
CA PHE A 63 1.62 -7.13 5.05
C PHE A 63 2.54 -7.20 6.27
N GLU A 64 3.53 -6.32 6.37
CA GLU A 64 4.43 -6.26 7.51
C GLU A 64 3.70 -5.92 8.81
N ASN A 65 2.76 -4.96 8.76
CA ASN A 65 1.92 -4.64 9.90
C ASN A 65 1.04 -5.82 10.34
N PHE A 66 0.43 -6.52 9.37
CA PHE A 66 -0.35 -7.72 9.62
C PHE A 66 0.49 -8.82 10.28
N ARG A 67 1.70 -9.09 9.75
CA ARG A 67 2.63 -10.06 10.30
C ARG A 67 3.06 -9.71 11.73
N THR A 68 3.29 -8.43 12.01
CA THR A 68 3.68 -7.96 13.34
C THR A 68 2.57 -8.22 14.35
N ILE A 69 1.32 -7.89 13.99
CA ILE A 69 0.13 -8.13 14.83
C ILE A 69 -0.06 -9.63 15.07
N MET A 70 -0.08 -10.45 14.01
CA MET A 70 -0.26 -11.89 14.12
C MET A 70 0.87 -12.56 14.88
N GLY A 71 2.11 -12.11 14.70
CA GLY A 71 3.27 -12.59 15.45
C GLY A 71 3.14 -12.31 16.95
N ALA A 72 2.69 -11.12 17.32
CA ALA A 72 2.43 -10.78 18.72
C ALA A 72 1.31 -11.64 19.32
N ILE A 73 0.19 -11.81 18.61
CA ILE A 73 -0.93 -12.67 19.05
C ILE A 73 -0.48 -14.12 19.21
N ALA A 74 0.23 -14.68 18.22
CA ALA A 74 0.74 -16.05 18.27
C ALA A 74 1.70 -16.25 19.45
N SER A 75 2.64 -15.33 19.66
CA SER A 75 3.56 -15.40 20.81
C SER A 75 2.83 -15.39 22.14
N ARG A 76 1.74 -14.60 22.24
CA ARG A 76 0.92 -14.54 23.44
C ARG A 76 0.14 -15.82 23.67
N HIS A 77 -0.42 -16.40 22.61
CA HIS A 77 -1.12 -17.68 22.67
C HIS A 77 -0.16 -18.81 23.11
N ASP A 78 1.05 -18.87 22.55
CA ASP A 78 2.07 -19.86 22.93
C ASP A 78 2.50 -19.76 24.39
N ASP A 79 2.65 -18.53 24.91
CA ASP A 79 2.99 -18.30 26.32
C ASP A 79 1.89 -18.79 27.26
N VAL A 80 0.62 -18.55 26.91
CA VAL A 80 -0.53 -19.03 27.69
C VAL A 80 -0.58 -20.56 27.71
N MET A 81 -0.43 -21.20 26.56
CA MET A 81 -0.41 -22.67 26.46
C MET A 81 0.76 -23.28 27.24
N ARG A 82 1.93 -22.65 27.18
CA ARG A 82 3.13 -23.11 27.91
C ARG A 82 2.93 -23.00 29.42
N ASN A 83 2.40 -21.88 29.91
CA ASN A 83 2.17 -21.66 31.33
C ASN A 83 1.11 -22.64 31.88
N GLN A 84 0.03 -22.88 31.12
CA GLN A 84 -1.00 -23.85 31.50
C GLN A 84 -0.40 -25.26 31.65
N ARG A 85 0.43 -25.69 30.70
CA ARG A 85 1.06 -27.02 30.73
C ARG A 85 2.02 -27.22 31.90
N LEU A 86 2.70 -26.16 32.32
CA LEU A 86 3.70 -26.23 33.38
C LEU A 86 3.10 -26.06 34.80
N GLY A 87 1.80 -25.74 34.91
CA GLY A 87 1.17 -25.45 36.20
C GLY A 87 1.81 -24.26 36.94
N VAL A 88 2.59 -23.46 36.22
CA VAL A 88 3.26 -22.27 36.78
C VAL A 88 2.24 -21.15 36.77
N LEU A 89 1.99 -20.54 37.94
CA LEU A 89 1.25 -19.29 38.04
C LEU A 89 1.83 -18.33 37.01
N MET A 90 1.04 -18.03 35.98
CA MET A 90 1.36 -17.19 34.83
C MET A 90 2.34 -16.06 35.22
N GLY A 91 3.63 -16.30 34.96
CA GLY A 91 4.68 -15.34 35.25
C GLY A 91 4.42 -14.03 34.50
N LYS A 92 5.04 -12.94 34.95
CA LYS A 92 5.02 -11.67 34.19
C LYS A 92 5.46 -11.98 32.76
N LEU A 93 4.57 -11.78 31.80
CA LEU A 93 4.85 -12.05 30.40
C LEU A 93 5.95 -11.14 29.90
N PRO A 94 6.71 -11.57 28.88
CA PRO A 94 7.61 -10.69 28.18
C PRO A 94 6.83 -9.46 27.71
N LYS A 95 7.32 -8.26 28.05
CA LYS A 95 6.67 -6.99 27.69
C LYS A 95 6.81 -6.68 26.20
N GLU A 96 7.84 -7.24 25.56
CA GLU A 96 8.24 -6.92 24.19
C GLU A 96 7.17 -7.23 23.13
N PRO A 97 6.48 -8.39 23.14
CA PRO A 97 5.47 -8.69 22.12
C PRO A 97 4.21 -7.81 22.23
N MET A 98 3.86 -7.37 23.45
CA MET A 98 2.70 -6.51 23.63
C MET A 98 3.00 -5.07 23.22
N GLU A 99 4.23 -4.58 23.45
CA GLU A 99 4.65 -3.28 22.95
C GLU A 99 4.63 -3.24 21.41
N SER A 100 5.11 -4.30 20.75
CA SER A 100 5.08 -4.39 19.29
C SER A 100 3.64 -4.45 18.74
N PHE A 101 2.74 -5.16 19.44
CA PHE A 101 1.30 -5.14 19.13
C PHE A 101 0.73 -3.72 19.16
N TYR A 102 0.89 -2.99 20.27
CA TYR A 102 0.35 -1.63 20.39
C TYR A 102 0.94 -0.68 19.37
N ARG A 103 2.24 -0.80 19.06
CA ARG A 103 2.87 -0.02 18.00
C ARG A 103 2.26 -0.32 16.63
N ALA A 104 2.00 -1.59 16.32
CA ALA A 104 1.38 -2.00 15.06
C ALA A 104 -0.10 -1.58 14.97
N VAL A 105 -0.85 -1.61 16.08
CA VAL A 105 -2.21 -1.04 16.17
C VAL A 105 -2.18 0.48 15.93
N ALA A 106 -1.18 1.18 16.49
CA ALA A 106 -1.01 2.61 16.23
C ALA A 106 -0.62 2.91 14.78
N VAL A 107 -0.04 1.97 14.02
CA VAL A 107 0.23 2.16 12.58
C VAL A 107 -0.96 1.75 11.72
N SER A 108 -1.77 0.79 12.17
CA SER A 108 -2.87 0.22 11.38
C SER A 108 -3.92 1.27 10.96
N HIS A 109 -4.17 2.30 11.79
CA HIS A 109 -5.14 3.34 11.47
C HIS A 109 -4.80 4.17 10.22
N PHE A 110 -3.52 4.21 9.81
CA PHE A 110 -3.11 4.88 8.57
C PHE A 110 -3.12 3.94 7.37
N LEU A 111 -2.93 2.64 7.60
CA LEU A 111 -2.78 1.64 6.54
C LEU A 111 -4.12 1.03 6.12
N PHE A 112 -5.09 0.98 7.04
CA PHE A 112 -6.36 0.28 6.91
C PHE A 112 -7.57 1.18 7.20
N GLY A 113 -8.77 0.68 6.89
CA GLY A 113 -10.03 1.34 7.19
C GLY A 113 -10.51 1.18 8.64
N PRO A 114 -11.60 1.87 9.02
CA PRO A 114 -12.17 1.82 10.36
C PRO A 114 -12.63 0.42 10.80
N GLU A 115 -12.99 -0.46 9.87
CA GLU A 115 -13.38 -1.85 10.12
C GLU A 115 -12.25 -2.67 10.74
N VAL A 116 -11.01 -2.48 10.27
CA VAL A 116 -9.83 -3.17 10.82
C VAL A 116 -9.54 -2.68 12.22
N LYS A 117 -9.75 -1.37 12.47
CA LYS A 117 -9.63 -0.80 13.81
C LYS A 117 -10.63 -1.43 14.78
N ALA A 118 -11.90 -1.50 14.39
CA ALA A 118 -12.94 -2.12 15.22
C ALA A 118 -12.63 -3.59 15.54
N ALA A 119 -12.13 -4.35 14.57
CA ALA A 119 -11.70 -5.73 14.80
C ALA A 119 -10.49 -5.82 15.74
N LEU A 120 -9.49 -4.94 15.59
CA LEU A 120 -8.34 -4.87 16.49
C LEU A 120 -8.72 -4.52 17.93
N GLU A 121 -9.71 -3.65 18.14
CA GLU A 121 -10.28 -3.38 19.48
C GLU A 121 -10.95 -4.62 20.09
N GLY A 122 -11.50 -5.52 19.25
CA GLY A 122 -11.97 -6.84 19.65
C GLY A 122 -10.82 -7.73 20.15
N VAL A 123 -9.76 -7.82 19.36
CA VAL A 123 -8.55 -8.59 19.70
C VAL A 123 -7.91 -8.07 20.99
N GLU A 124 -7.76 -6.75 21.12
CA GLU A 124 -7.20 -6.14 22.32
C GLU A 124 -8.01 -6.48 23.57
N ARG A 125 -9.35 -6.38 23.51
CA ARG A 125 -10.22 -6.76 24.63
C ARG A 125 -10.06 -8.24 25.00
N ALA A 126 -10.02 -9.13 24.03
CA ALA A 126 -9.82 -10.56 24.28
C ALA A 126 -8.45 -10.85 24.92
N LEU A 127 -7.39 -10.17 24.46
CA LEU A 127 -6.06 -10.27 25.05
C LEU A 127 -6.00 -9.76 26.50
N VAL A 128 -6.73 -8.68 26.81
CA VAL A 128 -6.83 -8.14 28.18
C VAL A 128 -7.56 -9.11 29.11
N VAL A 129 -8.66 -9.71 28.65
CA VAL A 129 -9.38 -10.77 29.40
C VAL A 129 -8.44 -11.94 29.68
N LEU A 130 -7.71 -12.38 28.65
CA LEU A 130 -6.75 -13.49 28.77
C LEU A 130 -5.58 -13.19 29.74
N ASP A 131 -5.13 -11.93 29.84
CA ASP A 131 -4.13 -11.52 30.84
C ASP A 131 -4.72 -11.38 32.25
N GLY A 132 -6.00 -11.03 32.36
CA GLY A 132 -6.74 -10.91 33.62
C GLY A 132 -6.96 -12.24 34.32
N LEU A 133 -6.96 -13.36 33.60
CA LEU A 133 -7.08 -14.73 34.16
C LEU A 133 -5.84 -15.20 34.94
N LYS A 134 -4.86 -14.32 35.15
CA LYS A 134 -3.74 -14.52 36.08
C LYS A 134 -4.22 -14.61 37.53
N GLY A 135 -4.65 -15.79 37.98
CA GLY A 135 -4.70 -16.05 39.42
C GLY A 135 -5.68 -17.10 39.90
N ASP A 136 -6.71 -17.44 39.13
CA ASP A 136 -7.66 -18.46 39.58
C ASP A 136 -7.19 -19.86 39.18
N PRO A 137 -6.87 -20.74 40.14
CA PRO A 137 -6.62 -22.13 39.84
C PRO A 137 -7.92 -22.77 39.29
N PRO A 138 -7.81 -23.75 38.37
CA PRO A 138 -8.94 -24.41 37.71
C PRO A 138 -9.70 -25.36 38.66
N ASN A 139 -10.26 -24.82 39.75
CA ASN A 139 -11.03 -25.56 40.75
C ASN A 139 -12.55 -25.44 40.54
N THR A 140 -12.99 -24.72 39.51
CA THR A 140 -14.38 -24.65 39.05
C THR A 140 -14.60 -25.56 37.85
N GLU A 141 -15.78 -26.18 37.73
CA GLU A 141 -16.20 -26.97 36.55
C GLU A 141 -16.18 -26.14 35.24
N GLU A 142 -16.14 -24.81 35.35
CA GLU A 142 -15.97 -23.88 34.24
C GLU A 142 -14.48 -23.61 33.99
N ASP A 143 -14.03 -23.73 32.72
CA ASP A 143 -12.69 -23.38 32.24
C ASP A 143 -12.71 -21.96 31.63
N PRO A 144 -12.62 -20.88 32.44
CA PRO A 144 -12.67 -19.52 31.93
C PRO A 144 -11.51 -19.19 30.99
N ALA A 145 -10.40 -19.95 31.07
CA ALA A 145 -9.29 -19.81 30.13
C ALA A 145 -9.64 -20.42 28.77
N GLY A 146 -10.46 -21.47 28.71
CA GLY A 146 -11.07 -21.98 27.49
C GLY A 146 -11.91 -20.92 26.80
N ASP A 147 -12.86 -20.33 27.52
CA ASP A 147 -13.77 -19.30 26.98
C ASP A 147 -13.01 -18.06 26.48
N ALA A 148 -12.00 -17.60 27.23
CA ALA A 148 -11.18 -16.46 26.82
C ALA A 148 -10.33 -16.76 25.57
N ARG A 149 -9.91 -18.01 25.37
CA ARG A 149 -9.20 -18.45 24.16
C ARG A 149 -10.14 -18.49 22.95
N GLU A 150 -11.34 -19.06 23.13
CA GLU A 150 -12.35 -19.06 22.07
C GLU A 150 -12.75 -17.63 21.66
N ALA A 151 -12.90 -16.73 22.63
CA ALA A 151 -13.15 -15.31 22.37
C ALA A 151 -11.99 -14.63 21.62
N LEU A 152 -10.74 -14.97 21.94
CA LEU A 152 -9.57 -14.48 21.21
C LEU A 152 -9.55 -15.00 19.77
N ASP A 153 -9.78 -16.29 19.57
CA ASP A 153 -9.78 -16.92 18.26
C ASP A 153 -10.87 -16.32 17.36
N ALA A 154 -12.07 -16.10 17.91
CA ALA A 154 -13.16 -15.41 17.21
C ALA A 154 -12.76 -13.98 16.82
N ALA A 155 -12.19 -13.20 17.74
CA ALA A 155 -11.73 -11.84 17.46
C ALA A 155 -10.60 -11.78 16.42
N VAL A 156 -9.70 -12.78 16.42
CA VAL A 156 -8.63 -12.90 15.42
C VAL A 156 -9.21 -13.22 14.05
N LEU A 157 -10.23 -14.07 13.98
CA LEU A 157 -10.93 -14.39 12.73
C LEU A 157 -11.60 -13.14 12.15
N ASP A 158 -12.33 -12.38 12.96
CA ASP A 158 -12.94 -11.11 12.56
C ASP A 158 -11.89 -10.12 12.04
N TYR A 159 -10.72 -10.07 12.67
CA TYR A 159 -9.60 -9.25 12.20
C TYR A 159 -9.05 -9.72 10.85
N ILE A 160 -8.88 -11.02 10.64
CA ILE A 160 -8.42 -11.57 9.35
C ILE A 160 -9.42 -11.23 8.23
N GLU A 161 -10.71 -11.43 8.47
CA GLU A 161 -11.77 -11.09 7.52
C GLU A 161 -11.80 -9.59 7.20
N ALA A 162 -11.65 -8.74 8.22
CA ALA A 162 -11.58 -7.28 8.03
C ALA A 162 -10.35 -6.83 7.23
N VAL A 163 -9.22 -7.54 7.35
CA VAL A 163 -7.96 -7.21 6.65
C VAL A 163 -7.92 -7.77 5.23
N GLU A 164 -8.61 -8.89 4.94
CA GLU A 164 -8.58 -9.56 3.64
C GLU A 164 -8.76 -8.62 2.43
N PRO A 165 -9.74 -7.70 2.40
CA PRO A 165 -9.94 -6.79 1.27
C PRO A 165 -8.72 -5.88 0.99
N TYR A 166 -7.92 -5.59 2.03
CA TYR A 166 -6.74 -4.74 1.94
C TYR A 166 -5.48 -5.47 1.47
N MET A 167 -5.50 -6.81 1.54
CA MET A 167 -4.41 -7.72 1.19
C MET A 167 -4.55 -8.27 -0.24
N MET A 168 -5.70 -8.08 -0.89
CA MET A 168 -5.90 -8.49 -2.26
C MET A 168 -5.46 -7.38 -3.23
N VAL A 169 -4.42 -7.63 -4.03
CA VAL A 169 -3.91 -6.71 -5.06
C VAL A 169 -5.02 -6.24 -6.02
N GLY A 170 -6.04 -7.08 -6.22
CA GLY A 170 -7.21 -6.77 -7.06
C GLY A 170 -8.10 -5.62 -6.56
N HIS A 171 -8.23 -5.40 -5.25
CA HIS A 171 -9.09 -4.33 -4.73
C HIS A 171 -8.53 -2.94 -5.08
N ILE A 172 -7.21 -2.79 -5.03
CA ILE A 172 -6.50 -1.56 -5.35
C ILE A 172 -6.68 -1.19 -6.84
N ALA A 173 -6.66 -2.19 -7.73
CA ALA A 173 -6.87 -1.99 -9.16
C ALA A 173 -8.34 -1.65 -9.53
N ALA A 174 -9.31 -2.13 -8.75
CA ALA A 174 -10.74 -1.93 -9.01
C ALA A 174 -11.23 -0.52 -8.59
N LYS A 175 -10.76 -0.01 -7.44
CA LYS A 175 -11.22 1.30 -6.90
C LYS A 175 -10.74 2.48 -7.76
N GLY A 176 -9.61 2.33 -8.47
CA GLY A 176 -9.07 3.35 -9.39
C GLY A 176 -9.83 3.50 -10.72
N ARG A 177 -10.69 2.55 -11.10
CA ARG A 177 -11.51 2.61 -12.33
C ARG A 177 -12.94 3.11 -12.11
N ALA A 178 -13.35 3.32 -10.86
CA ALA A 178 -14.72 3.65 -10.50
C ALA A 178 -14.99 5.16 -10.37
N LYS A 179 -14.17 6.03 -10.99
CA LYS A 179 -14.49 7.45 -11.13
C LYS A 179 -14.53 7.83 -12.62
N PRO A 180 -15.67 8.35 -13.13
CA PRO A 180 -15.72 9.02 -14.42
C PRO A 180 -14.94 10.34 -14.39
#